data_AF-A0A3N8BBK7-F1
#
_entry.id   AF-A0A3N8BBK7-F1
#
_cell.length_a   1.000
_cell.length_b   1.000
_cell.length_c   1.000
_cell.angle_alpha   90.00
_cell.angle_beta   90.00
_cell.angle_gamma   90.00
#
_symmetry.space_group_name_H-M   'P 1'
#
loop_
_entity.id
_entity.type
_entity.pdbx_description
1 polymer ?
#
loop_
_entity_poly.entity_id
_entity_poly.type
_entity_poly.pdbx_seq_one_letter_code
_entity_poly.pdbx_strand_id
1 'polypeptide(L)'
;MAMTIALSRLDFRDEARRLLIVLTDGEAGDPEMLASAYAYAKSADIEVVTIFIGDSTRGVHQTRAAMKSGGYAEQMSVVKSPDELPRCVIEAVRRSI
;
A
#
# COMPACT_ATOMS: atom_id res chain seq x y z
N MET A 1 -1.43 7.26 -33.46
CA MET A 1 -0.04 6.77 -33.33
C MET A 1 0.45 6.68 -31.88
N ALA A 2 0.19 7.67 -31.02
CA ALA A 2 0.56 7.62 -29.59
C ALA A 2 -0.02 6.41 -28.82
N MET A 3 -1.28 6.04 -29.09
CA MET A 3 -1.95 4.90 -28.45
C MET A 3 -1.29 3.56 -28.78
N THR A 4 -0.84 3.37 -30.02
CA THR A 4 -0.11 2.17 -30.46
C THR A 4 1.22 2.01 -29.74
N ILE A 5 1.96 3.10 -29.52
CA ILE A 5 3.24 3.11 -28.80
C ILE A 5 3.02 2.84 -27.30
N ALA A 6 1.95 3.36 -26.71
CA ALA A 6 1.60 3.08 -25.32
C ALA A 6 1.22 1.61 -25.12
N LEU A 7 0.42 1.05 -26.03
CA LEU A 7 0.00 -0.35 -25.99
C LEU A 7 1.15 -1.31 -26.28
N SER A 8 2.10 -0.95 -27.14
CA SER A 8 3.28 -1.79 -27.43
C SER A 8 4.29 -1.84 -26.28
N ARG A 9 4.11 -1.01 -25.24
CA ARG A 9 4.90 -1.02 -24.01
C ARG A 9 4.14 -1.65 -22.83
N LEU A 10 2.93 -2.16 -23.06
CA LEU A 10 2.25 -2.98 -22.07
C LEU A 10 3.00 -4.31 -21.99
N ASP A 11 3.78 -4.44 -20.93
CA ASP A 11 4.43 -5.68 -20.57
C ASP A 11 3.34 -6.62 -20.03
N PHE A 12 2.87 -7.54 -20.87
CA PHE A 12 1.93 -8.57 -20.44
C PHE A 12 2.71 -9.59 -19.61
N ARG A 13 2.67 -9.44 -18.29
CA ARG A 13 3.27 -10.41 -17.37
C ARG A 13 2.45 -11.70 -17.36
N ASP A 14 3.14 -12.84 -17.35
CA ASP A 14 2.52 -14.17 -17.25
C ASP A 14 1.74 -14.37 -15.94
N GLU A 15 2.09 -13.62 -14.88
CA GLU A 15 1.38 -13.61 -13.61
C GLU A 15 0.95 -12.19 -13.22
N ALA A 16 -0.34 -12.02 -12.89
CA ALA A 16 -0.86 -10.76 -12.41
C ALA A 16 -0.32 -10.47 -11.00
N ARG A 17 0.51 -9.43 -10.89
CA ARG A 17 1.04 -8.93 -9.62
C ARG A 17 -0.13 -8.52 -8.71
N ARG A 18 -0.11 -8.94 -7.45
CA ARG A 18 -1.19 -8.66 -6.48
C ARG A 18 -0.78 -7.50 -5.57
N LEU A 19 -1.48 -6.37 -5.69
CA LEU A 19 -1.25 -5.17 -4.89
C LEU A 19 -2.51 -4.84 -4.07
N LEU A 20 -2.34 -4.66 -2.76
CA LEU A 20 -3.34 -4.15 -1.85
C LEU A 20 -2.93 -2.75 -1.39
N ILE A 21 -3.75 -1.74 -1.71
CA ILE A 21 -3.58 -0.38 -1.20
C ILE A 21 -4.56 -0.19 -0.05
N VAL A 22 -4.05 0.03 1.15
CA VAL A 22 -4.86 0.26 2.35
C VAL A 22 -4.93 1.76 2.60
N LEU A 23 -6.14 2.32 2.57
CA LEU A 23 -6.41 3.71 2.95
C LEU A 23 -7.03 3.72 4.35
N THR A 24 -6.39 4.35 5.33
CA THR A 24 -6.83 4.26 6.74
C THR A 24 -6.34 5.47 7.54
N ASP A 25 -6.99 5.80 8.65
CA ASP A 25 -6.44 6.72 9.67
C ASP A 25 -5.43 6.03 10.62
N GLY A 26 -5.28 4.71 10.48
CA GLY A 26 -4.36 3.86 11.21
C GLY A 26 -4.91 3.30 12.51
N GLU A 27 -6.17 3.58 12.88
CA GLU A 27 -6.76 2.99 14.08
C GLU A 27 -7.09 1.50 13.85
N ALA A 28 -6.48 0.63 14.65
CA ALA A 28 -6.74 -0.80 14.63
C ALA A 28 -7.25 -1.27 16.00
N GLY A 29 -8.40 -1.94 16.00
CA GLY A 29 -9.00 -2.52 17.20
C GLY A 29 -8.24 -3.73 17.76
N ASP A 30 -7.49 -4.43 16.89
CA ASP A 30 -6.71 -5.62 17.25
C ASP A 30 -5.33 -5.60 16.56
N PRO A 31 -4.25 -5.25 17.28
CA PRO A 31 -2.89 -5.21 16.74
C PRO A 31 -2.33 -6.57 16.32
N GLU A 32 -2.70 -7.66 17.01
CA GLU A 32 -2.17 -9.00 16.73
C GLU A 32 -2.78 -9.56 15.45
N MET A 33 -4.09 -9.36 15.29
CA MET A 33 -4.78 -9.69 14.05
C MET A 33 -4.24 -8.87 12.88
N LEU A 34 -3.98 -7.57 13.07
CA LEU A 34 -3.40 -6.72 12.03
C LEU A 34 -2.00 -7.20 11.61
N ALA A 35 -1.13 -7.52 12.56
CA ALA A 35 0.21 -8.05 12.25
C ALA A 35 0.13 -9.39 11.51
N SER A 36 -0.80 -10.26 11.92
CA SER A 36 -1.05 -11.54 11.25
C SER A 36 -1.57 -11.36 9.83
N ALA A 37 -2.43 -10.37 9.58
CA ALA A 37 -2.91 -10.05 8.24
C ALA A 37 -1.79 -9.59 7.31
N TYR A 38 -0.88 -8.73 7.78
CA TYR A 38 0.30 -8.35 7.00
C TYR A 38 1.21 -9.57 6.74
N ALA A 39 1.50 -10.39 7.76
CA ALA A 39 2.32 -11.58 7.57
C ALA A 39 1.70 -12.55 6.55
N TYR A 40 0.37 -12.73 6.58
CA TYR A 40 -0.36 -13.53 5.61
C TYR A 40 -0.25 -12.95 4.20
N ALA A 41 -0.50 -11.65 4.02
CA ALA A 41 -0.37 -10.99 2.73
C ALA A 41 1.02 -11.21 2.12
N LYS A 42 2.07 -11.13 2.95
CA LYS A 42 3.45 -11.42 2.52
C LYS A 42 3.63 -12.86 2.07
N SER A 43 3.12 -13.82 2.85
CA SER A 43 3.19 -15.25 2.50
C SER A 43 2.42 -15.59 1.22
N ALA A 44 1.39 -14.79 0.90
CA ALA A 44 0.58 -14.94 -0.30
C ALA A 44 1.15 -14.19 -1.52
N ASP A 45 2.34 -13.58 -1.41
CA ASP A 45 2.94 -12.75 -2.47
C ASP A 45 2.05 -11.57 -2.89
N ILE A 46 1.48 -10.88 -1.90
CA ILE A 46 0.71 -9.65 -2.08
C ILE A 46 1.56 -8.48 -1.62
N GLU A 47 1.78 -7.51 -2.50
CA GLU A 47 2.40 -6.25 -2.13
C GLU A 47 1.38 -5.38 -1.38
N VAL A 48 1.75 -4.76 -0.26
CA VAL A 48 0.81 -3.99 0.56
C VAL A 48 1.35 -2.59 0.79
N VAL A 49 0.66 -1.59 0.27
CA VAL A 49 0.99 -0.18 0.49
C VAL A 49 -0.07 0.45 1.39
N THR A 50 0.37 1.00 2.52
CA THR A 50 -0.54 1.65 3.48
C THR A 50 -0.43 3.17 3.37
N ILE A 51 -1.54 3.82 3.02
CA ILE A 51 -1.65 5.27 2.93
C ILE A 51 -2.51 5.74 4.11
N PHE A 52 -1.89 6.45 5.03
CA PHE A 52 -2.55 7.05 6.17
C PHE A 52 -3.26 8.34 5.76
N ILE A 53 -4.51 8.53 6.20
CA ILE A 53 -5.31 9.73 5.93
C ILE A 53 -5.52 10.48 7.25
N GLY A 54 -5.19 11.78 7.24
CA GLY A 54 -5.37 12.67 8.38
C GLY A 54 -4.13 12.78 9.27
N ASP A 55 -4.34 13.32 10.47
CA ASP A 55 -3.26 13.71 11.39
C ASP A 55 -3.10 12.78 12.60
N SER A 56 -3.80 11.64 12.64
CA SER A 56 -3.75 10.71 13.77
C SER A 56 -2.36 10.06 13.92
N THR A 57 -1.54 10.57 14.82
CA THR A 57 -0.20 10.01 15.10
C THR A 57 -0.30 8.65 15.78
N ARG A 58 -1.28 8.45 16.66
CA ARG A 58 -1.46 7.19 17.41
C ARG A 58 -1.78 6.02 16.48
N GLY A 59 -2.74 6.18 15.57
CA GLY A 59 -3.12 5.15 14.61
C GLY A 59 -1.95 4.80 13.69
N VAL A 60 -1.26 5.82 13.16
CA VAL A 60 -0.06 5.65 12.34
C VAL A 60 1.01 4.83 13.07
N HIS A 61 1.31 5.14 14.34
CA HIS A 61 2.31 4.41 15.11
C HIS A 61 1.92 2.94 15.35
N GLN A 62 0.65 2.68 15.68
CA GLN A 62 0.14 1.33 15.91
C GLN A 62 0.23 0.48 14.64
N THR A 63 -0.31 0.98 13.53
CA THR A 63 -0.30 0.27 12.25
C THR A 63 1.12 0.08 11.74
N ARG A 64 2.01 1.07 11.90
CA ARG A 64 3.42 0.96 11.51
C ARG A 64 4.15 -0.15 12.27
N ALA A 65 3.85 -0.34 13.57
CA ALA A 65 4.43 -1.43 14.35
C ALA A 65 3.99 -2.80 13.80
N ALA A 66 2.70 -2.96 13.50
CA ALA A 66 2.16 -4.19 12.91
C ALA A 66 2.74 -4.47 11.51
N MET A 67 2.85 -3.45 10.66
CA MET A 67 3.50 -3.54 9.34
C MET A 67 4.95 -3.99 9.46
N LYS A 68 5.70 -3.45 10.42
CA LYS A 68 7.10 -3.84 10.64
C LYS A 68 7.21 -5.31 11.01
N SER A 69 6.36 -5.80 11.90
CA SER A 69 6.30 -7.22 12.28
C SER A 69 5.89 -8.12 11.12
N GLY A 70 4.99 -7.66 10.24
CA GLY A 70 4.59 -8.36 9.02
C GLY A 70 5.55 -8.24 7.84
N GLY A 71 6.63 -7.45 7.97
CA GLY A 71 7.68 -7.32 6.97
C GLY A 71 7.44 -6.27 5.87
N TYR A 72 6.67 -5.21 6.17
CA TYR A 72 6.31 -4.08 5.29
C TYR A 72 6.79 -2.71 5.80
N ALA A 73 7.87 -2.67 6.58
CA ALA A 73 8.28 -1.49 7.37
C ALA A 73 8.47 -0.17 6.60
N GLU A 74 8.62 -0.21 5.27
CA GLU A 74 8.91 0.95 4.41
C GLU A 74 7.82 1.27 3.38
N GLN A 75 6.71 0.53 3.35
CA GLN A 75 5.65 0.70 2.35
C GLN A 75 4.51 1.58 2.87
N MET A 76 4.82 2.80 3.31
CA MET A 76 3.82 3.73 3.86
C MET A 76 3.90 5.16 3.32
N SER A 77 2.76 5.84 3.29
CA SER A 77 2.62 7.27 3.02
C SER A 77 1.61 7.89 3.97
N VAL A 78 1.71 9.20 4.22
CA VAL A 78 0.73 9.95 5.03
C VAL A 78 0.20 11.09 4.16
N VAL A 79 -1.13 11.21 4.11
CA VAL A 79 -1.88 12.18 3.33
C VAL A 79 -2.66 13.05 4.30
N LYS A 80 -2.42 14.36 4.26
CA LYS A 80 -3.08 15.33 5.15
C LYS A 80 -4.21 16.09 4.46
N SER A 81 -4.21 16.12 3.13
CA SER A 81 -5.26 16.73 2.32
C SER A 81 -5.77 15.75 1.27
N PRO A 82 -7.09 15.70 1.00
CA PRO A 82 -7.67 14.88 -0.07
C PRO A 82 -6.98 15.07 -1.43
N ASP A 83 -6.46 16.27 -1.73
CA ASP A 83 -5.80 16.58 -3.00
C ASP A 83 -4.47 15.82 -3.21
N GLU A 84 -3.84 15.35 -2.13
CA GLU A 84 -2.58 14.60 -2.19
C GLU A 84 -2.81 13.10 -2.44
N LEU A 85 -4.01 12.59 -2.11
CA LEU A 85 -4.33 11.18 -2.18
C LEU A 85 -4.18 10.59 -3.59
N PRO A 86 -4.68 11.22 -4.68
CA PRO A 86 -4.50 10.69 -6.02
C PRO A 86 -3.03 10.52 -6.39
N ARG A 87 -2.18 11.48 -6.01
CA ARG A 87 -0.74 11.41 -6.26
C ARG A 87 -0.11 10.24 -5.51
N CYS A 88 -0.42 10.08 -4.22
CA CYS A 88 0.11 8.98 -3.41
C CYS A 88 -0.32 7.60 -3.93
N VAL A 89 -1.57 7.44 -4.36
CA VAL A 89 -2.05 6.19 -4.97
C VAL A 89 -1.31 5.89 -6.28
N ILE A 90 -1.14 6.89 -7.15
CA ILE A 90 -0.39 6.72 -8.41
C ILE A 90 1.06 6.34 -8.12
N GLU A 91 1.70 6.96 -7.13
CA GLU A 91 3.06 6.60 -6.73
C GLU A 91 3.15 5.19 -6.16
N ALA A 92 2.17 4.76 -5.36
CA ALA A 92 2.09 3.40 -4.83
C ALA A 92 2.05 2.39 -5.98
N VAL A 93 1.13 2.58 -6.93
CA VAL A 93 1.03 1.73 -8.12
C VAL A 93 2.33 1.75 -8.92
N ARG A 94 2.98 2.90 -9.10
CA ARG A 94 4.22 3.05 -9.87
C ARG A 94 5.43 2.35 -9.25
N ARG A 95 5.57 2.36 -7.93
CA ARG A 95 6.68 1.69 -7.22
C ARG A 95 6.52 0.17 -7.25
N SER A 96 5.28 -0.29 -7.37
CA SER A 96 4.93 -1.70 -7.53
C SER A 96 4.99 -2.18 -9.00
N ILE A 97 5.58 -1.42 -9.94
CA ILE A 97 5.80 -1.84 -11.34
C ILE A 97 7.17 -2.49 -11.49
#